data_AF-A0A249SPA2-F1
#
_entry.id   AF-A0A249SPA2-F1
#
_cell.length_a   1.000
_cell.length_b   1.000
_cell.length_c   1.000
_cell.angle_alpha   90.00
_cell.angle_beta   90.00
_cell.angle_gamma   90.00
#
_symmetry.space_group_name_H-M   'P 1'
#
loop_
_entity.id
_entity.type
_entity.pdbx_description
1 polymer ?
#
loop_
_entity_poly.entity_id
_entity_poly.type
_entity_poly.pdbx_seq_one_letter_code
_entity_poly.pdbx_strand_id
1 'polypeptide(L)'
;MKKIEILQKFKSQLFDNTFFSSILLSNDNQENLNDLANEISRLIFCENKNLENDDCSSCKKFINSATSNFSFIGDGNLAITKADVLDLMQRYSLTTNEINKLKIYVIANAENLKNESANSLLKFLEEPPANTIAILLTKNRSQVLPTIKSRCKLIVLENEKVNDSAENLIEKILQKDKHSILLSNAELKKVDKSELIGMLEEAYIRTIIKKYPMLAEITLKLINDLKFTFQTNLAIDVFLIEVSEAL
;
A
#
# COMPACT_ATOMS: atom_id res chain seq x y z
N MET A 1 11.09 8.82 0.77
CA MET A 1 11.49 7.62 1.53
C MET A 1 10.85 6.41 0.89
N LYS A 2 11.55 5.29 0.84
CA LYS A 2 10.96 4.03 0.35
C LYS A 2 9.93 3.50 1.34
N LYS A 3 8.93 2.77 0.85
CA LYS A 3 7.86 2.16 1.66
C LYS A 3 8.41 1.36 2.85
N ILE A 4 9.38 0.48 2.60
CA ILE A 4 10.02 -0.37 3.63
C ILE A 4 10.69 0.46 4.74
N GLU A 5 11.38 1.54 4.37
CA GLU A 5 12.06 2.42 5.33
C GLU A 5 11.05 3.14 6.24
N ILE A 6 9.91 3.54 5.68
CA ILE A 6 8.82 4.16 6.45
C ILE A 6 8.29 3.15 7.46
N LEU A 7 7.97 1.92 7.04
CA LEU A 7 7.43 0.88 7.92
C LEU A 7 8.40 0.50 9.05
N GLN A 8 9.69 0.35 8.74
CA GLN A 8 10.72 0.06 9.74
C GLN A 8 10.84 1.18 10.79
N LYS A 9 10.77 2.44 10.34
CA LYS A 9 10.78 3.59 11.24
C LYS A 9 9.54 3.65 12.13
N PHE A 10 8.37 3.33 11.60
CA PHE A 10 7.14 3.25 12.41
C PHE A 10 7.23 2.13 13.43
N LYS A 11 7.77 0.98 13.03
CA LYS A 11 8.00 -0.14 13.94
C LYS A 11 8.87 0.29 15.12
N SER A 12 10.00 0.96 14.91
CA SER A 12 10.85 1.42 16.02
C SER A 12 10.15 2.46 16.90
N GLN A 13 9.46 3.44 16.31
CA GLN A 13 8.74 4.46 17.06
C GLN A 13 7.59 3.91 17.92
N LEU A 14 6.95 2.82 17.49
CA LEU A 14 5.93 2.12 18.26
C LEU A 14 6.50 1.44 19.51
N PHE A 15 7.72 0.90 19.44
CA PHE A 15 8.38 0.32 20.61
C PHE A 15 8.73 1.39 21.66
N ASP A 16 9.14 2.57 21.20
CA ASP A 16 9.57 3.66 22.08
C ASP A 16 8.41 4.53 22.60
N ASN A 17 7.15 4.26 22.20
CA ASN A 17 5.96 5.10 22.48
C ASN A 17 6.11 6.59 22.07
N THR A 18 7.04 6.89 21.16
CA THR A 18 7.34 8.25 20.68
C THR A 18 6.57 8.61 19.40
N PHE A 19 5.56 7.82 19.06
CA PHE A 19 4.92 7.88 17.77
C PHE A 19 4.08 9.16 17.57
N PHE A 20 4.10 9.71 16.35
CA PHE A 20 3.36 10.94 16.03
C PHE A 20 1.85 10.68 15.97
N SER A 21 1.08 11.45 16.73
CA SER A 21 -0.38 11.37 16.73
C SER A 21 -1.04 11.84 15.43
N SER A 22 -0.35 12.63 14.61
CA SER A 22 -0.88 13.19 13.36
C SER A 22 0.15 13.18 12.24
N ILE A 23 -0.18 12.50 11.13
CA ILE A 23 0.74 12.24 10.01
C ILE A 23 0.07 12.64 8.70
N LEU A 24 0.86 13.25 7.81
CA LEU A 24 0.46 13.56 6.43
C LEU A 24 1.36 12.76 5.47
N LEU A 25 0.79 11.75 4.83
CA LEU A 25 1.43 10.94 3.79
C LEU A 25 1.22 11.62 2.43
N SER A 26 2.30 11.78 1.67
CA SER A 26 2.27 12.41 0.35
C SER A 26 2.93 11.52 -0.71
N ASN A 27 2.22 11.30 -1.82
CA ASN A 27 2.65 10.58 -3.02
C ASN A 27 1.67 10.92 -4.14
N ASP A 28 2.09 10.95 -5.40
CA ASP A 28 1.21 11.27 -6.53
C ASP A 28 0.19 10.15 -6.87
N ASN A 29 0.37 8.94 -6.35
CA ASN A 29 -0.52 7.80 -6.53
C ASN A 29 -1.35 7.51 -5.26
N GLN A 30 -2.69 7.52 -5.40
CA GLN A 30 -3.62 7.26 -4.29
C GLN A 30 -3.59 5.80 -3.82
N GLU A 31 -3.40 4.83 -4.72
CA GLU A 31 -3.33 3.41 -4.36
C GLU A 31 -2.15 3.17 -3.42
N ASN A 32 -0.98 3.71 -3.76
CA ASN A 32 0.23 3.62 -2.93
C ASN A 32 0.03 4.24 -1.53
N LEU A 33 -0.69 5.36 -1.45
CA LEU A 33 -1.02 6.00 -0.17
C LEU A 33 -1.95 5.16 0.68
N ASN A 34 -3.01 4.62 0.07
CA ASN A 34 -4.00 3.78 0.75
C ASN A 34 -3.35 2.51 1.28
N ASP A 35 -2.52 1.88 0.45
CA ASP A 35 -1.77 0.68 0.77
C ASP A 35 -0.80 0.91 1.94
N LEU A 36 0.02 1.96 1.88
CA LEU A 36 0.90 2.33 2.99
C LEU A 36 0.13 2.64 4.29
N ALA A 37 -1.01 3.35 4.19
CA ALA A 37 -1.83 3.66 5.36
C ALA A 37 -2.43 2.39 6.00
N ASN A 38 -2.87 1.44 5.19
CA ASN A 38 -3.36 0.14 5.65
C ASN A 38 -2.26 -0.68 6.32
N GLU A 39 -1.06 -0.71 5.75
CA GLU A 39 0.07 -1.43 6.34
C GLU A 39 0.54 -0.83 7.66
N ILE A 40 0.61 0.50 7.75
CA ILE A 40 0.88 1.21 9.00
C ILE A 40 -0.18 0.83 10.05
N SER A 41 -1.46 0.83 9.66
CA SER A 41 -2.57 0.51 10.56
C SER A 41 -2.51 -0.93 11.05
N ARG A 42 -2.24 -1.87 10.13
CA ARG A 42 -2.01 -3.28 10.43
C ARG A 42 -0.87 -3.46 11.43
N LEU A 43 0.27 -2.79 11.23
CA LEU A 43 1.42 -2.85 12.12
C LEU A 43 1.09 -2.34 13.53
N ILE A 44 0.29 -1.27 13.63
CA ILE A 44 -0.15 -0.71 14.91
C ILE A 44 -1.06 -1.68 15.65
N PHE A 45 -2.02 -2.32 14.96
CA PHE A 45 -2.94 -3.29 15.57
C PHE A 45 -2.30 -4.66 15.82
N CYS A 46 -1.21 -4.99 15.12
CA CYS A 46 -0.51 -6.25 15.31
C CYS A 46 0.02 -6.38 16.75
N GLU A 47 -0.30 -7.50 17.39
CA GLU A 47 0.19 -7.85 18.73
C GLU A 47 1.69 -8.18 18.70
N ASN A 48 2.14 -8.80 17.61
CA ASN A 48 3.52 -9.26 17.44
C ASN A 48 4.46 -8.19 16.86
N LYS A 49 3.93 -7.02 16.45
CA LYS A 49 4.68 -5.93 15.80
C LYS A 49 5.56 -6.40 14.64
N ASN A 50 5.10 -7.43 13.92
CA ASN A 50 5.81 -8.01 12.79
C ASN A 50 5.32 -7.36 11.48
N LEU A 51 6.16 -7.44 10.44
CA LEU A 51 5.81 -6.98 9.10
C LEU A 51 5.52 -8.17 8.16
N GLU A 52 5.93 -9.38 8.52
CA GLU A 52 5.95 -10.53 7.61
C GLU A 52 4.67 -11.38 7.66
N ASN A 53 4.06 -11.58 8.84
CA ASN A 53 2.94 -12.52 9.01
C ASN A 53 1.75 -11.91 9.75
N ASP A 54 0.53 -12.33 9.40
CA ASP A 54 -0.75 -11.81 9.95
C ASP A 54 -1.49 -12.82 10.86
N ASP A 55 -0.75 -13.65 11.57
CA ASP A 55 -1.34 -14.79 12.29
C ASP A 55 -2.07 -14.42 13.59
N CYS A 56 -1.88 -13.21 14.10
CA CYS A 56 -2.45 -12.79 15.38
C CYS A 56 -3.94 -12.41 15.30
N SER A 57 -4.63 -12.48 16.44
CA SER A 57 -6.07 -12.26 16.51
C SER A 57 -6.47 -10.85 16.07
N SER A 58 -5.66 -9.85 16.42
CA SER A 58 -5.87 -8.46 16.06
C SER A 58 -5.64 -8.17 14.58
N CYS A 59 -4.63 -8.78 13.94
CA CYS A 59 -4.43 -8.67 12.48
C CYS A 59 -5.64 -9.24 11.73
N LYS A 60 -6.11 -10.44 12.11
CA LYS A 60 -7.30 -11.06 11.50
C LYS A 60 -8.55 -10.20 11.66
N LYS A 61 -8.77 -9.59 12.83
CA LYS A 61 -9.89 -8.66 13.05
C LYS A 61 -9.79 -7.41 12.18
N PHE A 62 -8.59 -6.87 12.01
CA PHE A 62 -8.36 -5.71 11.15
C PHE A 62 -8.60 -6.04 9.68
N ILE A 63 -8.01 -7.13 9.18
CA ILE A 63 -8.15 -7.59 7.78
C ILE A 63 -9.62 -7.87 7.44
N ASN A 64 -10.36 -8.51 8.35
CA ASN A 64 -11.78 -8.80 8.16
C ASN A 64 -12.69 -7.58 8.44
N SER A 65 -12.13 -6.38 8.62
CA SER A 65 -12.87 -5.14 8.91
C SER A 65 -13.81 -5.24 10.13
N ALA A 66 -13.45 -6.09 11.09
CA ALA A 66 -14.26 -6.36 12.30
C ALA A 66 -13.87 -5.46 13.49
N THR A 67 -12.91 -4.54 13.30
CA THR A 67 -12.46 -3.61 14.35
C THR A 67 -13.18 -2.27 14.24
N SER A 68 -13.78 -1.81 15.33
CA SER A 68 -14.36 -0.46 15.45
C SER A 68 -13.30 0.62 15.71
N ASN A 69 -12.05 0.22 15.96
CA ASN A 69 -10.93 1.13 16.26
C ASN A 69 -10.24 1.67 14.99
N PHE A 70 -10.76 1.33 13.81
CA PHE A 70 -10.27 1.83 12.52
C PHE A 70 -11.39 2.53 11.76
N SER A 71 -11.07 3.62 11.07
CA SER A 71 -12.01 4.28 10.16
C SER A 71 -11.26 4.91 9.00
N PHE A 72 -11.81 4.73 7.80
CA PHE A 72 -11.26 5.29 6.58
C PHE A 72 -12.33 6.18 5.94
N ILE A 73 -12.01 7.44 5.69
CA ILE A 73 -12.90 8.38 5.02
C ILE A 73 -12.25 8.97 3.77
N GLY A 74 -13.07 9.19 2.74
CA GLY A 74 -12.63 9.61 1.41
C GLY A 74 -12.41 8.41 0.49
N ASP A 75 -13.07 8.41 -0.66
CA ASP A 75 -13.00 7.36 -1.71
C ASP A 75 -12.31 7.87 -2.98
N GLY A 76 -11.75 9.08 -2.94
CA GLY A 76 -11.14 9.76 -4.07
C GLY A 76 -12.10 10.51 -4.99
N ASN A 77 -13.42 10.33 -4.86
CA ASN A 77 -14.44 10.92 -5.75
C ASN A 77 -15.38 11.90 -5.06
N LEU A 78 -15.69 11.70 -3.77
CA LEU A 78 -16.59 12.56 -3.01
C LEU A 78 -15.81 13.53 -2.12
N ALA A 79 -16.25 14.79 -2.09
CA ALA A 79 -15.68 15.81 -1.22
C ALA A 79 -16.01 15.49 0.25
N ILE A 80 -14.98 15.49 1.11
CA ILE A 80 -15.17 15.23 2.55
C ILE A 80 -15.92 16.40 3.18
N THR A 81 -17.14 16.12 3.63
CA THR A 81 -18.01 17.14 4.22
C THR A 81 -17.68 17.36 5.69
N LYS A 82 -18.15 18.48 6.22
CA LYS A 82 -18.06 18.77 7.66
C LYS A 82 -18.77 17.71 8.49
N ALA A 83 -19.90 17.19 8.00
CA ALA A 83 -20.67 16.17 8.69
C ALA A 83 -19.87 14.87 8.84
N ASP A 84 -19.16 14.44 7.80
CA ASP A 84 -18.32 13.24 7.84
C ASP A 84 -17.21 13.36 8.89
N VAL A 85 -16.57 14.54 8.95
CA VAL A 85 -15.52 14.84 9.92
C VAL A 85 -16.09 14.86 11.35
N LEU A 86 -17.26 15.47 11.56
CA LEU A 86 -17.91 15.51 12.86
C LEU A 86 -18.38 14.13 13.36
N ASP A 87 -18.93 13.30 12.47
CA ASP A 87 -19.33 11.93 12.81
C ASP A 87 -18.10 11.09 13.22
N LEU A 88 -17.02 11.19 12.44
CA LEU A 88 -15.75 10.56 12.77
C LEU A 88 -15.26 11.02 14.16
N MET A 89 -15.25 12.33 14.39
CA MET A 89 -14.84 12.91 15.68
C MET A 89 -15.70 12.41 16.84
N GLN A 90 -17.01 12.30 16.66
CA GLN A 90 -17.92 11.79 17.68
C GLN A 90 -17.61 10.34 18.03
N ARG A 91 -17.41 9.47 17.04
CA ARG A 91 -17.05 8.05 17.24
C ARG A 91 -15.75 7.88 18.02
N TYR A 92 -14.77 8.76 17.79
CA TYR A 92 -13.46 8.66 18.41
C TYR A 92 -13.39 9.32 19.80
N SER A 93 -14.26 10.29 20.06
CA SER A 93 -14.43 10.93 21.38
C SER A 93 -15.08 10.01 22.42
N LEU A 94 -15.86 9.02 21.98
CA LEU A 94 -16.43 8.01 22.88
C LEU A 94 -15.33 7.06 23.35
N THR A 95 -15.22 6.87 24.67
CA THR A 95 -14.36 5.84 25.27
C THR A 95 -14.79 4.48 24.77
N THR A 96 -13.87 3.76 24.12
CA THR A 96 -14.07 2.35 23.80
C THR A 96 -14.02 1.55 25.09
N ASN A 97 -14.88 0.52 25.21
CA ASN A 97 -14.86 -0.41 26.34
C ASN A 97 -13.53 -1.19 26.45
N GLU A 98 -12.66 -1.09 25.44
CA GLU A 98 -11.32 -1.65 25.41
C GLU A 98 -10.29 -0.59 25.86
N ILE A 99 -10.07 -0.50 27.17
CA ILE A 99 -9.05 0.35 27.79
C ILE A 99 -7.67 0.00 27.18
N ASN A 100 -6.88 1.02 26.79
CA ASN A 100 -5.51 0.94 26.25
C ASN A 100 -5.31 0.45 24.79
N LYS A 101 -6.35 0.37 23.95
CA LYS A 101 -6.15 0.14 22.52
C LYS A 101 -6.06 1.44 21.72
N LEU A 102 -5.08 1.49 20.81
CA LEU A 102 -4.93 2.59 19.85
C LEU A 102 -6.12 2.60 18.88
N LYS A 103 -6.53 3.79 18.47
CA LYS A 103 -7.52 4.02 17.42
C LYS A 103 -6.86 4.75 16.25
N ILE A 104 -7.27 4.45 15.03
CA ILE A 104 -6.66 5.03 13.83
C ILE A 104 -7.77 5.50 12.90
N TYR A 105 -7.72 6.77 12.51
CA TYR A 105 -8.53 7.23 11.40
C TYR A 105 -7.66 7.69 10.23
N VAL A 106 -8.10 7.35 9.02
CA VAL A 106 -7.46 7.70 7.77
C VAL A 106 -8.37 8.63 6.98
N ILE A 107 -7.81 9.74 6.49
CA ILE A 107 -8.51 10.69 5.63
C ILE A 107 -7.79 10.72 4.28
N ALA A 108 -8.41 10.14 3.26
CA ALA A 108 -7.91 10.20 1.88
C ALA A 108 -8.16 11.59 1.27
N ASN A 109 -7.28 12.00 0.35
CA ASN A 109 -7.39 13.26 -0.40
C ASN A 109 -7.60 14.49 0.51
N ALA A 110 -6.70 14.71 1.46
CA ALA A 110 -6.73 15.85 2.36
C ALA A 110 -6.71 17.21 1.62
N GLU A 111 -6.23 17.25 0.38
CA GLU A 111 -6.36 18.41 -0.52
C GLU A 111 -7.82 18.79 -0.84
N ASN A 112 -8.76 17.85 -0.74
CA ASN A 112 -10.18 18.06 -1.02
C ASN A 112 -10.97 18.51 0.23
N LEU A 113 -10.32 18.66 1.38
CA LEU A 113 -10.98 19.18 2.58
C LEU A 113 -11.39 20.63 2.36
N LYS A 114 -12.70 20.90 2.47
CA LYS A 114 -13.21 22.28 2.52
C LYS A 114 -12.73 22.96 3.80
N ASN A 115 -12.60 24.29 3.76
CA ASN A 115 -12.17 25.10 4.91
C ASN A 115 -12.95 24.79 6.19
N GLU A 116 -14.27 24.59 6.09
CA GLU A 116 -15.11 24.26 7.26
C GLU A 116 -14.82 22.87 7.85
N SER A 117 -14.60 21.87 7.00
CA SER A 117 -14.23 20.51 7.40
C SER A 117 -12.84 20.52 8.05
N ALA A 118 -11.88 21.21 7.42
CA ALA A 118 -10.53 21.33 7.93
C ALA A 118 -10.45 22.03 9.28
N ASN A 119 -11.19 23.15 9.45
CA ASN A 119 -11.23 23.87 10.72
C ASN A 119 -11.81 23.02 11.85
N SER A 120 -12.80 22.17 11.55
CA SER A 120 -13.37 21.23 12.52
C SER A 120 -12.34 20.18 12.93
N LEU A 121 -11.52 19.72 11.98
CA LEU A 121 -10.44 18.76 12.22
C LEU A 121 -9.26 19.36 13.02
N LEU A 122 -8.98 20.66 12.91
CA LEU A 122 -7.81 21.29 13.56
C LEU A 122 -7.77 21.04 15.08
N LYS A 123 -8.93 21.12 15.75
CA LYS A 123 -9.00 20.86 17.20
C LYS A 123 -8.51 19.46 17.57
N PHE A 124 -8.77 18.47 16.73
CA PHE A 124 -8.38 17.08 16.93
C PHE A 124 -6.92 16.81 16.55
N LEU A 125 -6.36 17.59 15.63
CA LEU A 125 -4.93 17.51 15.30
C LEU A 125 -4.06 18.19 16.36
N GLU A 126 -4.58 19.23 17.02
CA GLU A 126 -3.91 19.91 18.14
C GLU A 126 -3.97 19.11 19.43
N GLU A 127 -5.16 18.62 19.77
CA GLU A 127 -5.43 17.85 20.99
C GLU A 127 -6.06 16.52 20.58
N PRO A 128 -5.26 15.56 20.08
CA PRO A 128 -5.77 14.26 19.67
C PRO A 128 -6.40 13.54 20.87
N PRO A 129 -7.57 12.90 20.68
CA PRO A 129 -8.13 12.05 21.72
C PRO A 129 -7.12 10.99 22.16
N ALA A 130 -7.21 10.59 23.44
CA ALA A 130 -6.29 9.60 24.00
C ALA A 130 -6.20 8.36 23.11
N ASN A 131 -4.98 7.86 22.93
CA ASN A 131 -4.69 6.68 22.10
C ASN A 131 -5.15 6.79 20.64
N THR A 132 -5.24 7.99 20.05
CA THR A 132 -5.69 8.17 18.66
C THR A 132 -4.56 8.61 17.73
N ILE A 133 -4.50 7.99 16.55
CA ILE A 133 -3.58 8.32 15.46
C ILE A 133 -4.38 8.79 14.25
N ALA A 134 -4.00 9.94 13.70
CA ALA A 134 -4.55 10.53 12.49
C ALA A 134 -3.58 10.32 11.32
N ILE A 135 -4.06 9.72 10.23
CA ILE A 135 -3.30 9.56 8.99
C ILE A 135 -4.05 10.29 7.87
N LEU A 136 -3.46 11.36 7.35
CA LEU A 136 -3.99 12.10 6.22
C LEU A 136 -3.20 11.74 4.97
N LEU A 137 -3.89 11.50 3.86
CA LEU A 137 -3.28 11.15 2.58
C LEU A 137 -3.46 12.30 1.60
N THR A 138 -2.43 12.62 0.82
CA THR A 138 -2.54 13.65 -0.21
C THR A 138 -1.76 13.32 -1.48
N LYS A 139 -2.41 13.53 -2.63
CA LYS A 139 -1.73 13.50 -3.94
C LYS A 139 -1.01 14.80 -4.26
N ASN A 140 -1.47 15.90 -3.68
CA ASN A 140 -0.95 17.23 -3.97
C ASN A 140 -0.78 18.04 -2.68
N ARG A 141 0.43 17.94 -2.10
CA ARG A 141 0.82 18.68 -0.90
C ARG A 141 0.61 20.19 -1.01
N SER A 142 0.77 20.76 -2.21
CA SER A 142 0.61 22.20 -2.41
C SER A 142 -0.84 22.64 -2.20
N GLN A 143 -1.80 21.78 -2.51
CA GLN A 143 -3.24 22.02 -2.34
C GLN A 143 -3.75 21.75 -0.92
N VAL A 144 -2.99 21.04 -0.09
CA VAL A 144 -3.35 20.87 1.33
C VAL A 144 -3.26 22.21 2.06
N LEU A 145 -4.28 22.47 2.88
CA LEU A 145 -4.36 23.69 3.69
C LEU A 145 -3.13 23.87 4.59
N PRO A 146 -2.54 25.08 4.67
CA PRO A 146 -1.37 25.35 5.51
C PRO A 146 -1.57 25.00 6.98
N THR A 147 -2.78 25.20 7.50
CA THR A 147 -3.15 24.91 8.89
C THR A 147 -3.02 23.43 9.23
N ILE A 148 -3.41 22.54 8.32
CA ILE A 148 -3.22 21.08 8.44
C ILE A 148 -1.73 20.74 8.35
N LYS A 149 -1.02 21.27 7.34
CA LYS A 149 0.42 21.00 7.13
C LYS A 149 1.26 21.33 8.36
N SER A 150 0.91 22.39 9.09
CA SER A 150 1.65 22.81 10.29
C SER A 150 1.52 21.87 11.49
N ARG A 151 0.46 21.03 11.53
CA ARG A 151 0.12 20.15 12.67
C ARG A 151 0.38 18.68 12.40
N CYS A 152 0.71 18.32 11.16
CA CYS A 152 0.99 16.94 10.77
C CYS A 152 2.47 16.73 10.50
N LYS A 153 2.99 15.57 10.91
CA LYS A 153 4.31 15.12 10.45
C LYS A 153 4.21 14.73 8.98
N LEU A 154 4.88 15.46 8.10
CA LEU A 154 4.96 15.12 6.69
C LEU A 154 5.87 13.92 6.47
N ILE A 155 5.39 12.95 5.69
CA ILE A 155 6.16 11.83 5.16
C ILE A 155 5.89 11.75 3.65
N VAL A 156 6.97 11.84 2.87
CA VAL A 156 6.90 11.72 1.41
C VAL A 156 7.29 10.31 1.04
N LEU A 157 6.32 9.56 0.53
CA LEU A 157 6.54 8.25 -0.04
C LEU A 157 7.11 8.44 -1.45
N GLU A 158 8.31 7.90 -1.66
CA GLU A 158 8.87 7.83 -3.00
C GLU A 158 8.09 6.80 -3.80
N ASN A 159 7.79 7.14 -5.04
CA ASN A 159 7.46 6.10 -5.99
C ASN A 159 8.66 5.16 -6.06
N GLU A 160 8.40 3.86 -5.97
CA GLU A 160 9.38 2.90 -6.44
C GLU A 160 9.76 3.33 -7.85
N LYS A 161 11.05 3.27 -8.17
CA LYS A 161 11.55 3.61 -9.50
C LYS A 161 11.00 2.58 -10.48
N VAL A 162 9.78 2.88 -10.86
CA VAL A 162 9.13 2.70 -12.12
C VAL A 162 10.13 2.81 -13.25
N ASN A 163 10.77 1.75 -13.77
CA ASN A 163 11.46 1.88 -15.05
C ASN A 163 10.40 2.04 -16.16
N ASP A 164 9.69 3.18 -16.15
CA ASP A 164 8.58 3.55 -17.05
C ASP A 164 9.04 3.86 -18.48
N SER A 165 10.31 3.65 -18.81
CA SER A 165 10.89 4.01 -20.11
C SER A 165 11.25 2.81 -20.99
N ALA A 166 11.14 1.59 -20.50
CA ALA A 166 11.24 0.39 -21.32
C ALA A 166 10.01 -0.48 -21.03
N GLU A 167 9.11 -0.61 -22.01
CA GLU A 167 8.08 -1.65 -21.99
C GLU A 167 8.71 -2.97 -21.55
N ASN A 168 8.23 -3.48 -20.42
CA ASN A 168 8.75 -4.68 -19.80
C ASN A 168 8.71 -5.84 -20.81
N LEU A 169 9.82 -6.55 -20.99
CA LEU A 169 9.93 -7.66 -21.95
C LEU A 169 8.83 -8.71 -21.74
N ILE A 170 8.46 -8.98 -20.49
CA ILE A 170 7.37 -9.90 -20.15
C ILE A 170 6.05 -9.39 -20.73
N GLU A 171 5.73 -8.10 -20.55
CA GLU A 171 4.49 -7.52 -21.09
C GLU A 171 4.46 -7.56 -22.62
N LYS A 172 5.62 -7.40 -23.29
CA LYS A 172 5.72 -7.61 -24.74
C LYS A 172 5.41 -9.04 -25.14
N ILE A 173 5.96 -10.01 -24.41
CA ILE A 173 5.74 -11.44 -24.69
C ILE A 173 4.25 -11.78 -24.56
N LEU A 174 3.57 -11.26 -23.53
CA LEU A 174 2.14 -11.50 -23.31
C LEU A 174 1.21 -10.95 -24.41
N GLN A 175 1.70 -10.05 -25.26
CA GLN A 175 0.95 -9.49 -26.39
C GLN A 175 1.21 -10.23 -27.71
N LYS A 176 2.18 -11.17 -27.73
CA LYS A 176 2.52 -11.96 -28.92
C LYS A 176 1.50 -13.10 -29.10
N ASP A 177 1.44 -13.65 -30.31
CA ASP A 177 0.69 -14.88 -30.58
C ASP A 177 1.37 -16.11 -29.92
N LYS A 178 0.60 -17.19 -29.78
CA LYS A 178 1.03 -18.44 -29.14
C LYS A 178 2.40 -18.95 -29.61
N HIS A 179 2.67 -18.93 -30.92
CA HIS A 179 3.93 -19.43 -31.47
C HIS A 179 5.09 -18.48 -31.13
N SER A 180 4.85 -17.17 -31.22
CA SER A 180 5.84 -16.14 -30.90
C SER A 180 6.17 -16.07 -29.39
N ILE A 181 5.23 -16.45 -28.50
CA ILE A 181 5.50 -16.60 -27.06
C ILE A 181 6.57 -17.68 -26.84
N LEU A 182 6.38 -18.87 -27.43
CA LEU A 182 7.31 -19.99 -27.27
C LEU A 182 8.73 -19.66 -27.77
N LEU A 183 8.84 -18.85 -28.83
CA LEU A 183 10.12 -18.40 -29.38
C LEU A 183 10.85 -17.37 -28.51
N SER A 184 10.19 -16.81 -27.49
CA SER A 184 10.78 -15.78 -26.63
C SER A 184 11.77 -16.33 -25.58
N ASN A 185 12.01 -17.66 -25.55
CA ASN A 185 12.94 -18.27 -24.60
C ASN A 185 14.37 -17.73 -24.74
N ALA A 186 14.80 -17.40 -25.96
CA ALA A 186 16.16 -16.96 -26.23
C ALA A 186 16.37 -15.52 -25.76
N GLU A 187 15.30 -14.72 -25.69
CA GLU A 187 15.30 -13.37 -25.14
C GLU A 187 15.37 -13.44 -23.61
N LEU A 188 14.52 -14.24 -22.98
CA LEU A 188 14.47 -14.38 -21.52
C LEU A 188 15.74 -15.01 -20.93
N LYS A 189 16.35 -15.98 -21.61
CA LYS A 189 17.59 -16.65 -21.15
C LYS A 189 18.83 -15.75 -21.22
N LYS A 190 18.77 -14.60 -21.91
CA LYS A 190 19.86 -13.61 -21.96
C LYS A 190 19.80 -12.60 -20.81
N VAL A 191 18.65 -12.46 -20.16
CA VAL A 191 18.45 -11.54 -19.04
C VAL A 191 19.09 -12.14 -17.80
N ASP A 192 19.75 -11.30 -16.99
CA ASP A 192 20.28 -11.77 -15.71
C ASP A 192 19.15 -12.28 -14.83
N LYS A 193 19.41 -13.33 -14.05
CA LYS A 193 18.40 -13.96 -13.20
C LYS A 193 17.73 -12.97 -12.23
N SER A 194 18.51 -12.06 -11.63
CA SER A 194 17.99 -11.07 -10.69
C SER A 194 17.14 -10.01 -11.40
N GLU A 195 17.55 -9.61 -12.60
CA GLU A 195 16.82 -8.69 -13.46
C GLU A 195 15.50 -9.31 -13.94
N LEU A 196 15.51 -10.57 -14.36
CA LEU A 196 14.32 -11.31 -14.79
C LEU A 196 13.28 -11.42 -13.67
N ILE A 197 13.72 -11.69 -12.43
CA ILE A 197 12.83 -11.71 -11.26
C ILE A 197 12.16 -10.34 -11.09
N GLY A 198 12.93 -9.25 -11.13
CA GLY A 198 12.39 -7.90 -11.02
C GLY A 198 11.38 -7.58 -12.12
N MET A 199 11.67 -7.98 -13.36
CA MET A 199 10.74 -7.81 -14.49
C MET A 199 9.46 -8.61 -14.30
N LEU A 200 9.52 -9.85 -13.80
CA LEU A 200 8.35 -10.67 -13.54
C LEU A 200 7.50 -10.11 -12.39
N GLU A 201 8.12 -9.66 -11.30
CA GLU A 201 7.43 -9.03 -10.17
C GLU A 201 6.73 -7.74 -10.61
N GLU A 202 7.40 -6.93 -11.42
CA GLU A 202 6.81 -5.72 -12.00
C GLU A 202 5.61 -6.05 -12.90
N ALA A 203 5.78 -6.97 -13.86
CA ALA A 203 4.70 -7.39 -14.76
C ALA A 203 3.53 -8.02 -14.01
N TYR A 204 3.81 -8.75 -12.92
CA TYR A 204 2.82 -9.36 -12.06
C TYR A 204 1.85 -8.32 -11.49
N ILE A 205 2.39 -7.26 -10.89
CA ILE A 205 1.62 -6.19 -10.25
C ILE A 205 0.95 -5.29 -11.30
N ARG A 206 1.66 -4.93 -12.37
CA ARG A 206 1.19 -3.94 -13.37
C ARG A 206 0.14 -4.50 -14.31
N THR A 207 0.40 -5.67 -14.87
CA THR A 207 -0.33 -6.17 -16.04
C THR A 207 -1.02 -7.49 -15.79
N ILE A 208 -0.36 -8.44 -15.14
CA ILE A 208 -0.88 -9.81 -15.05
C ILE A 208 -2.11 -9.88 -14.14
N ILE A 209 -2.07 -9.35 -12.91
CA ILE A 209 -3.25 -9.36 -12.02
C ILE A 209 -4.42 -8.60 -12.66
N LYS A 210 -4.14 -7.49 -13.35
CA LYS A 210 -5.17 -6.58 -13.87
C LYS A 210 -5.78 -7.04 -15.19
N LYS A 211 -4.98 -7.59 -16.11
CA LYS A 211 -5.41 -7.95 -17.49
C LYS A 211 -5.42 -9.45 -17.76
N TYR A 212 -4.58 -10.22 -17.08
CA TYR A 212 -4.40 -11.66 -17.32
C TYR A 212 -4.43 -12.46 -16.00
N PRO A 213 -5.51 -12.40 -15.22
CA PRO A 213 -5.56 -13.00 -13.88
C PRO A 213 -5.29 -14.52 -13.90
N MET A 214 -5.62 -15.19 -15.01
CA MET A 214 -5.33 -16.63 -15.22
C MET A 214 -3.83 -16.96 -15.22
N LEU A 215 -2.96 -15.99 -15.50
CA LEU A 215 -1.50 -16.17 -15.51
C LEU A 215 -0.85 -15.89 -14.14
N ALA A 216 -1.64 -15.45 -13.15
CA ALA A 216 -1.09 -15.03 -11.87
C ALA A 216 -0.34 -16.18 -11.15
N GLU A 217 -0.95 -17.36 -11.07
CA GLU A 217 -0.34 -18.52 -10.41
C GLU A 217 0.91 -19.00 -11.16
N ILE A 218 0.83 -19.08 -12.49
CA ILE A 218 1.94 -19.46 -13.38
C ILE A 218 3.14 -18.52 -13.17
N THR A 219 2.89 -17.22 -13.06
CA THR A 219 3.94 -16.20 -12.87
C THR A 219 4.57 -16.28 -11.49
N LEU A 220 3.77 -16.44 -10.43
CA LEU A 220 4.28 -16.60 -9.06
C LEU A 220 5.13 -17.87 -8.92
N LYS A 221 4.71 -18.97 -9.55
CA LYS A 221 5.45 -20.21 -9.60
C LYS A 221 6.83 -20.00 -10.24
N LEU A 222 6.90 -19.32 -11.40
CA LEU A 222 8.18 -18.99 -12.02
C LEU A 222 9.05 -18.10 -11.12
N ILE A 223 8.50 -17.06 -10.49
CA ILE A 223 9.26 -16.17 -9.59
C ILE A 223 9.87 -16.99 -8.44
N ASN A 224 9.11 -17.90 -7.84
CA ASN A 224 9.59 -18.79 -6.79
C ASN A 224 10.66 -19.76 -7.30
N ASP A 225 10.44 -20.38 -8.46
CA ASP A 225 11.40 -21.30 -9.07
C ASP A 225 12.72 -20.56 -9.36
N LEU A 226 12.66 -19.34 -9.86
CA LEU A 226 13.84 -18.51 -10.04
C LEU A 226 14.49 -18.19 -8.69
N LYS A 227 13.76 -17.79 -7.65
CA LYS A 227 14.36 -17.48 -6.35
C LYS A 227 15.06 -18.68 -5.68
N PHE A 228 14.49 -19.88 -5.81
CA PHE A 228 14.88 -21.02 -4.98
C PHE A 228 15.51 -22.21 -5.74
N THR A 229 15.51 -22.22 -7.08
CA THR A 229 16.10 -23.31 -7.87
C THR A 229 17.28 -22.88 -8.75
N PHE A 230 18.12 -23.87 -9.10
CA PHE A 230 19.29 -23.69 -9.98
C PHE A 230 18.96 -23.88 -11.48
N GLN A 231 17.78 -24.41 -11.83
CA GLN A 231 17.42 -24.74 -13.21
C GLN A 231 16.61 -23.62 -13.91
N THR A 232 17.20 -22.43 -13.96
CA THR A 232 16.57 -21.22 -14.53
C THR A 232 16.04 -21.43 -15.95
N ASN A 233 16.79 -22.09 -16.82
CA ASN A 233 16.37 -22.30 -18.21
C ASN A 233 15.13 -23.18 -18.34
N LEU A 234 15.03 -24.25 -17.54
CA LEU A 234 13.90 -25.16 -17.56
C LEU A 234 12.63 -24.47 -17.03
N ALA A 235 12.76 -23.69 -15.96
CA ALA A 235 11.66 -22.93 -15.40
C ALA A 235 11.09 -21.91 -16.41
N ILE A 236 11.96 -21.22 -17.15
CA ILE A 236 11.56 -20.31 -18.23
C ILE A 236 10.82 -21.05 -19.35
N ASP A 237 11.32 -22.22 -19.78
CA ASP A 237 10.67 -22.98 -20.85
C ASP A 237 9.28 -23.48 -20.41
N VAL A 238 9.14 -23.98 -19.18
CA VAL A 238 7.84 -24.39 -18.61
C VAL A 238 6.87 -23.21 -18.54
N PHE A 239 7.33 -22.05 -18.06
CA PHE A 239 6.53 -20.84 -17.99
C PHE A 239 6.00 -20.42 -19.36
N LEU A 240 6.85 -20.41 -20.41
CA LEU A 240 6.42 -20.02 -21.75
C LEU A 240 5.40 -21.00 -22.33
N ILE A 241 5.52 -22.29 -22.04
CA ILE A 241 4.52 -23.30 -22.44
C ILE A 241 3.19 -23.01 -21.74
N GLU A 242 3.19 -22.91 -20.41
CA GLU A 242 1.98 -22.67 -19.60
C GLU A 242 1.28 -21.35 -20.01
N VAL A 243 2.04 -20.28 -20.25
CA VAL A 243 1.50 -18.99 -20.73
C VAL A 243 0.89 -19.12 -22.13
N SER A 244 1.55 -19.83 -23.04
CA SER A 244 1.06 -20.03 -24.42
C SER A 244 -0.20 -20.89 -24.51
N GLU A 245 -0.47 -21.70 -23.49
CA GLU A 245 -1.69 -22.52 -23.41
C GLU A 245 -2.86 -21.77 -22.78
N ALA A 246 -2.57 -20.83 -21.88
CA ALA A 246 -3.57 -20.04 -21.19
C ALA A 246 -4.07 -18.82 -21.98
N LEU A 247 -3.23 -18.25 -22.87
CA LEU A 247 -3.58 -17.15 -23.79
C LEU A 247 -4.16 -17.67 -25.11
#